data_AF-A0A975HTK8-F1
#
_entry.id   AF-A0A975HTK8-F1
#
_cell.length_a   1.000
_cell.length_b   1.000
_cell.length_c   1.000
_cell.angle_alpha   90.00
_cell.angle_beta   90.00
_cell.angle_gamma   90.00
#
_symmetry.space_group_name_H-M   'P 1'
#
loop_
_entity.id
_entity.type
_entity.pdbx_description
1 polymer ?
#
loop_
_entity_poly.entity_id
_entity_poly.type
_entity_poly.pdbx_seq_one_letter_code
_entity_poly.pdbx_strand_id
1 'polypeptide(L)'
;MSPPANPEPPKSPELPLQPSIETNTPPIRRPPEIGLAFWAIISSAALGAFSFVARGQREPLFIVFCVLAVLVAFAFLIRSGKNWARITYLVFFLIGLSSFLVVRELIALNGKFFFVIFCVQTVLQSYAAWLVFRPPANRWFRRGRAN
;
A
#
# COMPACT_ATOMS: atom_id res chain seq x y z
N MET A 1 -35.00 66.35 13.83
CA MET A 1 -35.69 65.27 13.09
C MET A 1 -34.97 63.98 13.42
N SER A 2 -35.55 63.17 14.32
CA SER A 2 -34.94 61.91 14.73
C SER A 2 -35.20 60.84 13.66
N PRO A 3 -34.20 60.01 13.31
CA PRO A 3 -34.36 58.92 12.34
C PRO A 3 -35.44 57.93 12.80
N PRO A 4 -36.27 57.39 11.90
CA PRO A 4 -37.23 56.36 12.25
C PRO A 4 -36.51 55.09 12.72
N ALA A 5 -37.01 54.50 13.80
CA ALA A 5 -36.49 53.26 14.36
C ALA A 5 -36.56 52.14 13.31
N ASN A 6 -35.41 51.51 13.05
CA ASN A 6 -35.30 50.39 12.14
C ASN A 6 -36.08 49.19 12.72
N PRO A 7 -37.08 48.64 12.02
CA PRO A 7 -37.84 47.50 12.52
C PRO A 7 -36.92 46.30 12.74
N GLU A 8 -37.06 45.63 13.89
CA GLU A 8 -36.29 44.43 14.20
C GLU A 8 -36.55 43.34 13.14
N PRO A 9 -35.51 42.66 12.66
CA PRO A 9 -35.67 41.60 11.68
C PRO A 9 -36.51 40.46 12.28
N PRO A 10 -37.42 39.85 11.48
CA PRO A 10 -38.29 38.78 11.95
C PRO A 10 -37.45 37.60 12.44
N LYS A 11 -37.75 37.15 13.67
CA LYS A 11 -37.10 36.00 14.32
C LYS A 11 -37.26 34.78 13.40
N SER A 12 -36.15 34.31 12.84
CA SER A 12 -36.16 33.16 11.92
C SER A 12 -36.76 31.95 12.65
N PRO A 13 -37.65 31.16 11.99
CA PRO A 13 -38.20 29.96 12.59
C PRO A 13 -37.04 29.06 13.04
N GLU A 14 -36.96 28.77 14.33
CA GLU A 14 -36.05 27.77 14.86
C GLU A 14 -36.45 26.43 14.23
N LEU A 15 -35.78 26.05 13.13
CA LEU A 15 -35.97 24.74 12.54
C LEU A 15 -35.70 23.72 13.66
N PRO A 16 -36.56 22.70 13.82
CA PRO A 16 -36.31 21.63 14.78
C PRO A 16 -34.89 21.14 14.56
N LEU A 17 -34.07 21.18 15.62
CA LEU A 17 -32.74 20.59 15.63
C LEU A 17 -32.90 19.18 15.11
N GLN A 18 -32.54 18.95 13.84
CA GLN A 18 -32.64 17.61 13.27
C GLN A 18 -31.77 16.74 14.17
N PRO A 19 -32.31 15.64 14.70
CA PRO A 19 -31.53 14.73 15.53
C PRO A 19 -30.29 14.40 14.72
N SER A 20 -29.12 14.73 15.26
CA SER A 20 -27.84 14.43 14.64
C SER A 20 -27.89 12.96 14.25
N ILE A 21 -28.08 12.68 12.96
CA ILE A 21 -28.05 11.33 12.43
C ILE A 21 -26.60 10.92 12.66
N GLU A 22 -26.37 10.31 13.81
CA GLU A 22 -25.16 9.61 14.14
C GLU A 22 -25.06 8.56 13.05
N THR A 23 -24.28 8.90 12.03
CA THR A 23 -24.15 8.12 10.83
C THR A 23 -23.42 6.87 11.28
N ASN A 24 -24.21 5.85 11.66
CA ASN A 24 -23.81 4.46 11.84
C ASN A 24 -23.28 3.94 10.51
N THR A 25 -22.14 4.48 10.11
CA THR A 25 -21.38 4.03 8.97
C THR A 25 -20.85 2.68 9.41
N PRO A 26 -21.25 1.58 8.73
CA PRO A 26 -20.81 0.26 9.13
C PRO A 26 -19.28 0.22 9.17
N PRO A 27 -18.68 -0.48 10.15
CA PRO A 27 -17.24 -0.53 10.30
C PRO A 27 -16.60 -0.92 8.98
N ILE A 28 -15.65 -0.10 8.53
CA ILE A 28 -15.04 -0.22 7.20
C ILE A 28 -14.40 -1.60 7.06
N ARG A 29 -15.10 -2.52 6.37
CA ARG A 29 -14.59 -3.87 6.11
C ARG A 29 -13.38 -3.76 5.18
N ARG A 30 -12.25 -4.34 5.59
CA ARG A 30 -11.03 -4.32 4.77
C ARG A 30 -11.25 -5.13 3.50
N PRO A 31 -10.95 -4.56 2.31
CA PRO A 31 -11.06 -5.31 1.07
C PRO A 31 -10.15 -6.55 1.10
N PRO A 32 -10.61 -7.73 0.65
CA PRO A 32 -9.80 -8.95 0.62
C PRO A 32 -8.54 -8.78 -0.24
N GLU A 33 -8.56 -7.86 -1.20
CA GLU A 33 -7.42 -7.47 -2.02
C GLU A 33 -6.23 -7.04 -1.16
N ILE A 34 -6.44 -6.30 -0.07
CA ILE A 34 -5.31 -5.87 0.77
C ILE A 34 -4.66 -7.05 1.48
N GLY A 35 -5.46 -8.05 1.87
CA GLY A 35 -4.96 -9.30 2.41
C GLY A 35 -4.12 -10.06 1.39
N LEU A 36 -4.60 -10.18 0.16
CA LEU A 36 -3.88 -10.82 -0.95
C LEU A 36 -2.56 -10.11 -1.28
N ALA A 37 -2.55 -8.77 -1.36
CA ALA A 37 -1.32 -8.01 -1.59
C ALA A 37 -0.30 -8.22 -0.47
N PHE A 38 -0.76 -8.19 0.79
CA PHE A 38 0.09 -8.46 1.95
C PHE A 38 0.74 -9.84 1.84
N TRP A 39 -0.04 -10.89 1.58
CA TRP A 39 0.49 -12.25 1.43
C TRP A 39 1.40 -12.39 0.22
N ALA A 40 1.10 -11.72 -0.90
CA ALA A 40 1.97 -11.73 -2.08
C ALA A 40 3.36 -11.11 -1.77
N ILE A 41 3.41 -10.00 -1.04
CA ILE A 41 4.67 -9.37 -0.62
C ILE A 41 5.45 -10.30 0.31
N ILE A 42 4.79 -10.87 1.33
CA ILE A 42 5.43 -11.78 2.30
C ILE A 42 5.96 -13.04 1.60
N SER A 43 5.18 -13.66 0.72
CA SER A 43 5.62 -14.82 -0.05
C SER A 43 6.82 -14.49 -0.94
N SER A 44 6.83 -13.31 -1.57
CA SER A 44 7.97 -12.85 -2.38
C SER A 44 9.23 -12.64 -1.53
N ALA A 45 9.07 -12.09 -0.32
CA ALA A 45 10.17 -11.87 0.61
C ALA A 45 10.74 -13.19 1.14
N ALA A 46 9.87 -14.14 1.50
CA ALA A 46 10.27 -15.48 1.92
C ALA A 46 11.04 -16.23 0.82
N LEU A 47 10.58 -16.12 -0.43
CA LEU A 47 11.23 -16.74 -1.58
C LEU A 47 12.62 -16.13 -1.86
N GLY A 48 12.75 -14.80 -1.70
CA GLY A 48 14.04 -14.11 -1.78
C GLY A 48 15.01 -14.56 -0.68
N ALA A 49 14.54 -14.65 0.57
CA ALA A 49 15.33 -15.14 1.70
C ALA A 49 15.77 -16.60 1.50
N PHE A 50 14.87 -17.46 1.04
CA PHE A 50 15.19 -18.86 0.72
C PHE A 50 16.27 -18.95 -0.36
N SER A 51 16.11 -18.18 -1.45
CA SER A 51 17.11 -18.15 -2.54
C SER A 51 18.47 -17.69 -2.05
N PHE A 52 18.48 -16.70 -1.16
CA PHE A 52 19.70 -16.18 -0.57
C PHE A 52 20.43 -17.25 0.26
N VAL A 53 19.71 -17.92 1.17
CA VAL A 53 20.26 -19.01 1.98
C VAL A 53 20.74 -20.17 1.11
N ALA A 54 19.94 -20.56 0.10
CA ALA A 54 20.26 -21.67 -0.80
C ALA A 54 21.51 -21.42 -1.66
N ARG A 55 21.83 -20.16 -1.99
CA ARG A 55 23.04 -19.82 -2.75
C ARG A 55 24.31 -19.82 -1.89
N GLY A 56 24.19 -19.81 -0.55
CA GLY A 56 25.34 -19.77 0.35
C GLY A 56 26.27 -18.56 0.14
N GLN A 57 25.75 -17.48 -0.45
CA GLN A 57 26.57 -16.31 -0.81
C GLN A 57 27.02 -15.53 0.42
N ARG A 58 28.26 -15.03 0.38
CA ARG A 58 28.87 -14.16 1.40
C ARG A 58 28.56 -12.68 1.20
N GLU A 59 27.48 -12.36 0.49
CA GLU A 59 27.00 -10.99 0.42
C GLU A 59 26.75 -10.46 1.84
N PRO A 60 26.89 -9.15 2.09
CA PRO A 60 26.68 -8.60 3.41
C PRO A 60 25.24 -8.86 3.85
N LEU A 61 25.08 -9.77 4.82
CA LEU A 61 23.79 -10.18 5.40
C LEU A 61 22.93 -8.98 5.81
N PHE A 62 23.57 -7.88 6.19
CA PHE A 62 22.93 -6.60 6.51
C PHE A 62 22.05 -6.07 5.38
N ILE A 63 22.51 -6.10 4.11
CA ILE A 63 21.73 -5.58 2.97
C ILE A 63 20.46 -6.42 2.78
N VAL A 64 20.58 -7.74 2.82
CA VAL A 64 19.44 -8.66 2.70
C VAL A 64 18.42 -8.41 3.81
N PHE A 65 18.89 -8.25 5.04
CA PHE A 65 18.04 -7.97 6.19
C PHE A 65 17.34 -6.62 6.06
N CYS A 66 18.03 -5.58 5.59
CA CYS A 66 17.45 -4.28 5.31
C CYS A 66 16.35 -4.36 4.24
N VAL A 67 16.60 -5.06 3.13
CA VAL A 67 15.60 -5.24 2.06
C VAL A 67 14.38 -5.99 2.59
N LEU A 68 14.59 -7.06 3.37
CA LEU A 68 13.51 -7.84 3.98
C LEU A 68 12.67 -6.96 4.93
N ALA A 69 13.34 -6.19 5.79
CA ALA A 69 12.68 -5.29 6.74
C ALA A 69 11.86 -4.20 6.01
N VAL A 70 12.40 -3.64 4.92
CA VAL A 70 11.69 -2.66 4.08
C VAL A 70 10.45 -3.27 3.42
N LEU A 71 10.54 -4.49 2.87
CA LEU A 71 9.39 -5.18 2.28
C LEU A 71 8.30 -5.48 3.32
N VAL A 72 8.68 -5.96 4.49
CA VAL A 72 7.75 -6.21 5.60
C VAL A 72 7.11 -4.90 6.07
N ALA A 73 7.90 -3.84 6.22
CA ALA A 73 7.39 -2.51 6.56
C ALA A 73 6.34 -2.05 5.53
N PHE A 74 6.63 -2.15 4.23
CA PHE A 74 5.64 -1.82 3.20
C PHE A 74 4.37 -2.66 3.30
N ALA A 75 4.48 -3.97 3.56
CA ALA A 75 3.31 -4.83 3.75
C ALA A 75 2.43 -4.35 4.92
N PHE A 76 3.05 -3.97 6.04
CA PHE A 76 2.33 -3.39 7.18
C PHE A 76 1.73 -2.01 6.86
N LEU A 77 2.48 -1.12 6.21
CA LEU A 77 2.00 0.21 5.86
C LEU A 77 0.82 0.17 4.86
N ILE A 78 0.84 -0.77 3.91
CA ILE A 78 -0.26 -1.03 2.99
C ILE A 78 -1.47 -1.56 3.77
N ARG A 79 -1.25 -2.49 4.71
CA ARG A 79 -2.30 -3.01 5.59
C ARG A 79 -2.92 -1.94 6.50
N SER A 80 -2.16 -0.92 6.88
CA SER A 80 -2.61 0.21 7.69
C SER A 80 -3.42 1.26 6.92
N GLY A 81 -3.55 1.17 5.59
CA GLY A 81 -4.38 2.11 4.85
C GLY A 81 -3.73 3.45 4.55
N LYS A 82 -2.40 3.54 4.66
CA LYS A 82 -1.67 4.77 4.31
C LYS A 82 -1.58 4.90 2.80
N ASN A 83 -2.21 5.91 2.22
CA ASN A 83 -2.23 6.08 0.76
C ASN A 83 -0.83 6.33 0.17
N TRP A 84 0.05 7.01 0.92
CA TRP A 84 1.43 7.25 0.50
C TRP A 84 2.23 5.95 0.33
N ALA A 85 1.94 4.92 1.13
CA ALA A 85 2.62 3.62 1.06
C ALA A 85 2.50 2.96 -0.32
N ARG A 86 1.41 3.21 -1.04
CA ARG A 86 1.18 2.66 -2.39
C ARG A 86 2.12 3.27 -3.42
N ILE A 87 2.29 4.59 -3.34
CA ILE A 87 3.18 5.33 -4.23
C ILE A 87 4.63 4.96 -3.91
N THR A 88 5.01 4.96 -2.64
CA THR A 88 6.37 4.58 -2.23
C THR A 88 6.70 3.15 -2.63
N TYR A 89 5.79 2.20 -2.41
CA TYR A 89 5.97 0.83 -2.89
C TYR A 89 6.16 0.75 -4.40
N LEU A 90 5.35 1.49 -5.18
CA LEU A 90 5.49 1.54 -6.63
C LEU A 90 6.85 2.11 -7.06
N VAL A 91 7.31 3.19 -6.43
CA VAL A 91 8.62 3.79 -6.74
C VAL A 91 9.75 2.79 -6.46
N PHE A 92 9.75 2.14 -5.29
CA PHE A 92 10.74 1.12 -4.96
C PHE A 92 10.67 -0.09 -5.90
N PHE A 93 9.46 -0.50 -6.28
CA PHE A 93 9.27 -1.57 -7.26
C PHE A 93 9.86 -1.20 -8.63
N LEU A 94 9.64 0.03 -9.11
CA LEU A 94 10.21 0.49 -10.38
C LEU A 94 11.74 0.56 -10.34
N ILE A 95 12.33 0.99 -9.22
CA ILE A 95 13.78 0.97 -9.02
C ILE A 95 14.32 -0.47 -8.99
N GLY A 96 13.60 -1.39 -8.35
CA GLY A 96 13.95 -2.81 -8.37
C GLY A 96 13.85 -3.42 -9.77
N LEU A 97 12.83 -3.04 -10.54
CA LEU A 97 12.60 -3.52 -11.90
C LEU A 97 13.64 -3.00 -12.89
N SER A 98 14.05 -1.73 -12.77
CA SER A 98 15.16 -1.20 -13.59
C SER A 98 16.48 -1.89 -13.24
N SER A 99 16.73 -2.15 -11.95
CA SER A 99 17.89 -2.92 -11.50
C SER A 99 17.89 -4.32 -12.11
N PHE A 100 16.73 -4.99 -12.18
CA PHE A 100 16.60 -6.31 -12.81
C PHE A 100 17.07 -6.34 -14.26
N LEU A 101 16.76 -5.31 -15.06
CA LEU A 101 17.20 -5.25 -16.46
C LEU A 101 18.73 -5.23 -16.59
N VAL A 102 19.42 -4.62 -15.61
CA VAL A 102 20.89 -4.54 -15.58
C VAL A 102 21.50 -5.86 -15.10
N VAL A 103 20.93 -6.50 -14.08
CA VAL A 103 21.54 -7.70 -13.45
C VAL A 103 21.05 -9.03 -14.05
N ARG A 104 20.13 -9.02 -15.02
CA ARG A 104 19.52 -10.25 -15.58
C ARG A 104 20.54 -11.26 -16.09
N GLU A 105 21.62 -10.80 -16.74
CA GLU A 105 22.66 -11.66 -17.28
C GLU A 105 23.47 -12.30 -16.16
N LEU A 106 23.80 -11.54 -15.12
CA LEU A 106 24.48 -12.03 -13.93
C LEU A 106 23.63 -13.09 -13.18
N ILE A 107 22.32 -12.90 -13.13
CA ILE A 107 21.41 -13.87 -12.53
C ILE A 107 21.32 -15.14 -13.38
N ALA A 108 21.28 -15.02 -14.71
CA ALA A 108 21.23 -16.16 -15.62
C ALA A 108 22.49 -17.03 -15.51
N LEU A 109 23.66 -16.42 -15.30
CA LEU A 109 24.93 -17.12 -15.07
C LEU A 109 24.96 -17.92 -13.76
N ASN A 110 24.23 -17.47 -12.72
CA ASN A 110 24.12 -18.18 -11.44
C ASN A 110 23.23 -19.43 -11.50
N GLY A 111 22.60 -19.72 -12.65
CA GLY A 111 21.86 -20.95 -12.90
C GLY A 111 20.38 -20.74 -13.20
N LYS A 112 19.85 -21.56 -14.10
CA LYS A 112 18.47 -21.47 -14.61
C LYS A 112 17.41 -21.54 -13.50
N PHE A 113 17.64 -22.36 -12.47
CA PHE A 113 16.73 -22.50 -11.33
C PHE A 113 16.53 -21.17 -10.57
N PHE A 114 17.62 -20.47 -10.31
CA PHE A 114 17.63 -19.21 -9.59
C PHE A 114 17.04 -18.06 -10.40
N PHE A 115 17.23 -18.07 -11.72
CA PHE A 115 16.56 -17.16 -12.62
C PHE A 115 15.03 -17.34 -12.60
N VAL A 116 14.54 -18.59 -12.62
CA VAL A 116 13.11 -18.88 -12.52
C VAL A 116 12.52 -18.38 -11.21
N ILE A 117 13.18 -18.64 -10.07
CA ILE A 117 12.72 -18.13 -8.78
C ILE A 117 12.62 -16.59 -8.79
N PHE A 118 13.63 -15.92 -9.33
CA PHE A 118 13.64 -14.46 -9.41
C PHE A 118 12.51 -13.91 -10.30
N CYS A 119 12.23 -14.58 -11.42
CA CYS A 119 11.08 -14.25 -12.27
C CYS A 119 9.74 -14.42 -11.52
N VAL A 120 9.56 -15.52 -10.80
CA VAL A 120 8.37 -15.76 -9.97
C VAL A 120 8.23 -14.67 -8.91
N GLN A 121 9.31 -14.32 -8.22
CA GLN A 121 9.33 -13.24 -7.24
C GLN A 121 8.89 -11.89 -7.86
N THR A 122 9.41 -11.57 -9.05
CA THR A 122 9.07 -10.33 -9.77
C THR A 122 7.59 -10.30 -10.16
N VAL A 123 7.04 -11.43 -10.62
CA VAL A 123 5.61 -11.57 -10.95
C VAL A 123 4.75 -11.37 -9.70
N LEU A 124 5.12 -11.96 -8.57
CA LEU A 124 4.40 -11.79 -7.30
C LEU A 124 4.40 -10.32 -6.85
N GLN A 125 5.54 -9.63 -6.93
CA GLN A 125 5.63 -8.22 -6.56
C GLN A 125 4.84 -7.31 -7.50
N SER A 126 4.84 -7.63 -8.80
CA SER A 126 4.03 -6.95 -9.82
C SER A 126 2.53 -7.14 -9.57
N TYR A 127 2.14 -8.37 -9.23
CA TYR A 127 0.76 -8.69 -8.88
C TYR A 127 0.31 -7.95 -7.62
N ALA A 128 1.16 -7.90 -6.58
CA ALA A 128 0.91 -7.11 -5.38
C ALA A 128 0.75 -5.62 -5.70
N ALA A 129 1.62 -5.05 -6.55
CA ALA A 129 1.51 -3.67 -7.00
C ALA A 129 0.15 -3.41 -7.65
N TRP A 130 -0.20 -4.22 -8.65
CA TRP A 130 -1.45 -4.09 -9.38
C TRP A 130 -2.68 -4.17 -8.46
N LEU A 131 -2.66 -5.12 -7.53
CA LEU A 131 -3.77 -5.33 -6.61
C LEU A 131 -3.99 -4.14 -5.66
N VAL A 132 -2.90 -3.48 -5.25
CA VAL A 132 -2.92 -2.28 -4.39
C VAL A 132 -3.52 -1.06 -5.12
N PHE A 133 -3.48 -1.03 -6.46
CA PHE A 133 -4.07 0.02 -7.29
C PHE A 133 -5.50 -0.27 -7.76
N ARG A 134 -6.08 -1.44 -7.44
CA ARG A 134 -7.44 -1.77 -7.86
C ARG A 134 -8.49 -0.78 -7.32
N PRO A 135 -9.59 -0.50 -8.07
CA PRO A 135 -10.67 0.40 -7.66
C PRO A 135 -11.24 0.15 -6.25
N PRO A 136 -11.53 -1.11 -5.81
CA PRO A 136 -12.00 -1.38 -4.45
C PRO A 136 -10.99 -0.95 -3.38
N ALA A 137 -9.70 -1.24 -3.57
CA ALA A 137 -8.65 -0.79 -2.68
C ALA A 137 -8.60 0.75 -2.66
N ASN A 138 -8.63 1.39 -3.84
CA ASN A 138 -8.54 2.85 -3.92
C ASN A 138 -9.65 3.57 -3.16
N ARG A 139 -10.89 3.06 -3.18
CA ARG A 139 -12.00 3.61 -2.38
C ARG A 139 -11.76 3.50 -0.88
N TRP A 140 -11.19 2.38 -0.43
CA TRP A 140 -10.88 2.16 0.99
C TRP A 140 -9.81 3.13 1.50
N PHE A 141 -8.70 3.26 0.79
CA PHE A 141 -7.62 4.21 1.12
C PHE A 141 -8.04 5.68 1.01
N ARG A 142 -8.97 6.02 0.10
CA ARG A 142 -9.45 7.40 -0.07
C ARG A 142 -10.40 7.84 1.05
N ARG A 143 -11.19 6.92 1.61
CA ARG A 143 -12.05 7.18 2.79
C ARG A 143 -11.24 7.29 4.08
N GLY A 144 -10.14 6.56 4.21
CA GLY A 144 -9.24 6.69 5.36
C GLY A 144 -8.51 8.04 5.49
N ARG A 145 -8.60 8.93 4.49
CA ARG A 145 -8.13 10.33 4.58
C ARG A 145 -9.19 11.32 5.08
N ALA A 146 -10.45 10.91 5.16
CA ALA A 146 -11.56 11.78 5.53
C ALA A 146 -11.82 11.81 7.05
N ASN A 147 -11.04 11.04 7.82
CA ASN A 147 -10.91 11.08 9.27
C ASN A 147 -9.51 11.57 9.62
#